data_AF-A0A3Q0J7R0-F1
#
_entry.id   AF-A0A3Q0J7R0-F1
#
_cell.length_a   1.000
_cell.length_b   1.000
_cell.length_c   1.000
_cell.angle_alpha   90.00
_cell.angle_beta   90.00
_cell.angle_gamma   90.00
#
_symmetry.space_group_name_H-M   'P 1'
#
loop_
_entity.id
_entity.type
_entity.pdbx_description
1 polymer ?
#
loop_
_entity_poly.entity_id
_entity_poly.type
_entity_poly.pdbx_seq_one_letter_code
_entity_poly.pdbx_strand_id
1 'polypeptide(L)'
;MSSRLLLLLVPLLLFYQLNITGCIQQNADQDEDEDEDDDTEEDKQSFDDDRVYKNPRNFPSPECPRDEARATFMCDPGFVTKGFQSARCHAKDSQNTATWFGPDISCDPKSCGDPPTIAHGSHEGSCYTVGCKVNYTCEVGFQITGKSEHTCLVDGNWYPKELPVCLRKYLSLREFAEEHSLEA
;
A
#
# COMPACT_ATOMS: atom_id res chain seq x y z
N MET A 1 -9.99 56.91 66.17
CA MET A 1 -10.43 56.53 64.81
C MET A 1 -9.84 55.14 64.53
N SER A 2 -10.53 54.09 65.00
CA SER A 2 -11.08 52.96 64.20
C SER A 2 -10.01 52.35 63.27
N SER A 3 -9.28 51.27 63.59
CA SER A 3 -9.67 49.93 64.03
C SER A 3 -10.81 49.33 63.21
N ARG A 4 -10.45 48.52 62.20
CA ARG A 4 -10.86 47.12 62.03
C ARG A 4 -10.48 46.68 60.61
N LEU A 5 -9.54 45.75 60.45
CA LEU A 5 -9.73 44.31 60.64
C LEU A 5 -10.30 43.68 59.36
N LEU A 6 -9.48 42.80 58.78
CA LEU A 6 -9.85 41.64 57.99
C LEU A 6 -11.15 41.77 57.19
N LEU A 7 -11.03 41.90 55.86
CA LEU A 7 -11.68 40.90 55.02
C LEU A 7 -10.76 40.48 53.86
N LEU A 8 -10.05 39.37 54.10
CA LEU A 8 -9.91 38.21 53.20
C LEU A 8 -9.15 38.44 51.88
N LEU A 9 -7.86 38.10 51.75
CA LEU A 9 -7.36 36.73 51.54
C LEU A 9 -8.18 35.85 50.59
N VAL A 10 -8.53 36.31 49.38
CA VAL A 10 -8.71 35.44 48.21
C VAL A 10 -8.51 36.31 46.96
N PRO A 11 -7.52 36.13 46.06
CA PRO A 11 -6.57 35.03 45.92
C PRO A 11 -5.10 35.51 45.72
N LEU A 12 -4.25 35.03 46.62
CA LEU A 12 -2.92 34.49 46.33
C LEU A 12 -2.72 34.03 44.87
N LEU A 13 -1.53 34.36 44.31
CA LEU A 13 -0.72 33.54 43.38
C LEU A 13 -0.38 34.06 41.97
N LEU A 14 -0.77 35.25 41.50
CA LEU A 14 -0.42 35.62 40.10
C LEU A 14 0.55 36.81 39.94
N PHE A 15 1.10 37.36 41.02
CA PHE A 15 2.08 38.45 40.94
C PHE A 15 3.55 38.03 41.00
N TYR A 16 3.85 36.72 41.05
CA TYR A 16 5.23 36.28 40.89
C TYR A 16 5.52 36.00 39.40
N GLN A 17 6.09 37.03 38.76
CA GLN A 17 6.98 36.98 37.60
C GLN A 17 6.35 36.85 36.21
N LEU A 18 6.09 38.00 35.57
CA LEU A 18 6.89 38.55 34.45
C LEU A 18 6.02 39.42 33.53
N ASN A 19 6.26 40.73 33.60
CA ASN A 19 5.97 41.65 32.50
C ASN A 19 7.11 41.52 31.47
N ILE A 20 6.78 41.10 30.25
CA ILE A 20 7.46 41.60 29.05
C ILE A 20 6.39 42.25 28.17
N THR A 21 6.64 43.53 27.91
CA THR A 21 5.86 44.55 27.22
C THR A 21 5.09 44.04 26.00
N GLY A 22 3.77 44.15 26.06
CA GLY A 22 2.83 43.92 24.96
C GLY A 22 2.08 45.21 24.60
N CYS A 23 1.71 45.27 23.32
CA CYS A 23 1.08 46.33 22.54
C CYS A 23 -0.12 47.07 23.20
N ILE A 24 -0.49 48.24 22.65
CA ILE A 24 -1.81 48.52 22.05
C ILE A 24 -1.92 49.99 21.59
N GLN A 25 -2.39 50.15 20.35
CA GLN A 25 -2.90 51.34 19.64
C GLN A 25 -3.75 52.32 20.47
N GLN A 26 -3.74 53.59 20.06
CA GLN A 26 -4.99 54.36 19.87
C GLN A 26 -4.91 55.14 18.54
N ASN A 27 -5.86 54.84 17.65
CA ASN A 27 -6.17 55.63 16.46
C ASN A 27 -6.95 56.90 16.87
N ALA A 28 -6.79 57.97 16.08
CA ALA A 28 -7.76 59.06 15.97
C ALA A 28 -7.98 59.35 14.48
N ASP A 29 -9.21 59.10 14.07
CA ASP A 29 -9.98 59.39 12.85
C ASP A 29 -9.39 60.30 11.75
N GLN A 30 -9.49 59.82 10.50
CA GLN A 30 -10.05 60.60 9.39
C GLN A 30 -10.57 59.66 8.29
N ASP A 31 -11.80 59.95 7.87
CA ASP A 31 -12.61 59.28 6.86
C ASP A 31 -12.03 59.32 5.44
N GLU A 32 -12.63 58.53 4.55
CA GLU A 32 -12.54 58.52 3.07
C GLU A 32 -11.42 57.64 2.49
N ASP A 33 -11.73 56.37 2.19
CA ASP A 33 -11.95 55.89 0.83
C ASP A 33 -12.10 54.35 0.84
N GLU A 34 -13.15 53.87 0.16
CA GLU A 34 -13.41 52.47 -0.11
C GLU A 34 -12.29 51.92 -1.00
N ASP A 35 -11.62 50.85 -0.56
CA ASP A 35 -11.10 49.74 -1.35
C ASP A 35 -10.58 48.68 -0.36
N GLU A 36 -11.47 47.74 0.01
CA GLU A 36 -11.09 46.51 0.71
C GLU A 36 -10.24 45.65 -0.24
N ASP A 37 -8.93 45.87 -0.26
CA ASP A 37 -7.99 44.82 -0.63
C ASP A 37 -7.92 43.82 0.55
N ASP A 38 -8.99 43.03 0.69
CA ASP A 38 -8.97 41.78 1.45
C ASP A 38 -8.02 40.85 0.71
N ASP A 39 -6.78 40.79 1.19
CA ASP A 39 -5.87 39.66 0.97
C ASP A 39 -6.54 38.40 1.53
N THR A 40 -7.58 37.94 0.83
CA THR A 40 -8.04 36.57 0.93
C THR A 40 -6.83 35.73 0.57
N GLU A 41 -6.40 34.94 1.53
CA GLU A 41 -5.53 33.80 1.32
C GLU A 41 -6.31 32.80 0.44
N GLU A 42 -6.52 33.15 -0.83
CA GLU A 42 -6.98 32.26 -1.87
C GLU A 42 -5.90 31.19 -1.98
N ASP A 43 -6.24 30.02 -1.45
CA ASP A 43 -5.57 28.75 -1.65
C ASP A 43 -4.80 28.75 -2.97
N LYS A 44 -3.49 29.04 -2.89
CA LYS A 44 -2.55 28.75 -3.98
C LYS A 44 -2.59 27.26 -4.13
N GLN A 45 -3.49 26.81 -5.00
CA GLN A 45 -3.63 25.47 -5.49
C GLN A 45 -2.23 25.02 -5.94
N SER A 46 -1.49 24.32 -5.08
CA SER A 46 -0.48 23.39 -5.53
C SER A 46 -1.25 22.35 -6.31
N PHE A 47 -1.37 22.58 -7.62
CA PHE A 47 -2.06 21.70 -8.56
C PHE A 47 -1.15 20.49 -8.82
N ASP A 48 -0.85 19.76 -7.75
CA ASP A 48 -0.33 18.40 -7.81
C ASP A 48 -1.53 17.48 -8.07
N ASP A 49 -2.16 17.59 -9.25
CA ASP A 49 -3.24 16.69 -9.68
C ASP A 49 -2.68 15.36 -10.20
N ASP A 50 -1.71 14.78 -9.51
CA ASP A 50 -1.33 13.38 -9.65
C ASP A 50 -2.22 12.51 -8.74
N ARG A 51 -3.55 12.61 -8.92
CA ARG A 51 -4.47 11.70 -8.24
C ARG A 51 -4.27 10.30 -8.80
N VAL A 52 -3.51 9.51 -8.05
CA VAL A 52 -3.34 8.07 -8.27
C VAL A 52 -4.64 7.37 -7.86
N TYR A 53 -5.49 7.06 -8.84
CA TYR A 53 -6.67 6.25 -8.61
C TYR A 53 -6.23 4.80 -8.39
N LYS A 54 -6.18 4.38 -7.12
CA LYS A 54 -5.95 2.98 -6.75
C LYS A 54 -7.21 2.17 -7.09
N ASN A 55 -7.13 1.41 -8.18
CA ASN A 55 -8.07 0.36 -8.60
C ASN A 55 -9.57 0.71 -8.52
N PRO A 56 -10.20 1.16 -9.63
CA PRO A 56 -11.64 1.27 -9.70
C PRO A 56 -12.24 -0.11 -9.97
N ARG A 57 -12.71 -0.79 -8.91
CA ARG A 57 -13.73 -1.83 -9.09
C ARG A 57 -15.10 -1.27 -9.52
N ASN A 58 -15.24 0.04 -9.67
CA ASN A 58 -16.40 0.70 -10.24
C ASN A 58 -15.94 1.83 -11.15
N PHE A 59 -16.43 1.80 -12.39
CA PHE A 59 -16.25 2.81 -13.44
C PHE A 59 -16.02 4.22 -12.89
N PRO A 60 -15.05 5.01 -13.40
CA PRO A 60 -15.03 6.44 -13.12
C PRO A 60 -16.41 7.03 -13.46
N SER A 61 -16.87 8.00 -12.67
CA SER A 61 -18.12 8.73 -12.94
C SER A 61 -18.21 9.04 -14.45
N PRO A 62 -19.38 8.84 -15.10
CA PRO A 62 -19.53 9.08 -16.54
C PRO A 62 -19.20 10.51 -16.95
N GLU A 63 -19.14 11.44 -16.00
CA GLU A 63 -18.81 12.85 -16.20
C GLU A 63 -17.47 13.18 -15.51
N CYS A 64 -16.52 13.72 -16.29
CA CYS A 64 -15.21 14.13 -15.78
C CYS A 64 -15.31 15.36 -14.84
N PRO A 65 -14.51 15.44 -13.77
CA PRO A 65 -14.54 16.57 -12.84
C PRO A 65 -14.03 17.92 -13.39
N ARG A 66 -13.19 17.93 -14.45
CA ARG A 66 -12.60 19.14 -15.06
C ARG A 66 -12.03 18.87 -16.47
N ASP A 67 -11.93 19.90 -17.31
CA ASP A 67 -11.14 19.85 -18.54
C ASP A 67 -9.67 19.52 -18.17
N GLU A 68 -9.03 18.64 -18.95
CA GLU A 68 -7.63 18.18 -18.78
C GLU A 68 -7.30 17.29 -17.57
N ALA A 69 -8.32 16.81 -16.83
CA ALA A 69 -8.10 15.88 -15.71
C ALA A 69 -7.33 14.61 -16.15
N ARG A 70 -6.36 14.18 -15.34
CA ARG A 70 -5.57 12.97 -15.54
C ARG A 70 -5.82 11.96 -14.43
N ALA A 71 -5.93 10.69 -14.81
CA ALA A 71 -6.01 9.58 -13.87
C ALA A 71 -4.98 8.53 -14.25
N THR A 72 -4.23 8.02 -13.27
CA THR A 72 -3.30 6.90 -13.47
C THR A 72 -3.87 5.66 -12.79
N PHE A 73 -3.89 4.56 -13.54
CA PHE A 73 -4.45 3.29 -13.12
C PHE A 73 -3.33 2.29 -12.80
N MET A 74 -3.55 1.47 -11.78
CA MET A 74 -2.62 0.42 -11.39
C MET A 74 -3.39 -0.84 -11.02
N CYS A 75 -2.77 -2.00 -11.26
CA CYS A 75 -3.35 -3.28 -10.91
C CYS A 75 -3.28 -3.54 -9.41
N ASP A 76 -4.12 -4.45 -8.92
CA ASP A 76 -4.08 -4.91 -7.55
C ASP A 76 -2.73 -5.57 -7.19
N PRO A 77 -2.31 -5.57 -5.92
CA PRO A 77 -1.12 -6.28 -5.48
C PRO A 77 -1.16 -7.76 -5.92
N GLY A 78 -0.03 -8.24 -6.47
CA GLY A 78 0.06 -9.58 -7.05
C GLY A 78 -0.21 -9.64 -8.56
N PHE A 79 -0.50 -8.50 -9.19
CA PHE A 79 -0.62 -8.38 -10.64
C PHE A 79 0.42 -7.39 -11.20
N VAL A 80 0.77 -7.56 -12.47
CA VAL A 80 1.67 -6.70 -13.22
C VAL A 80 0.83 -5.89 -14.22
N THR A 81 0.97 -4.56 -14.17
CA THR A 81 0.33 -3.66 -15.12
C THR A 81 1.08 -3.69 -16.45
N LYS A 82 0.36 -3.98 -17.53
CA LYS A 82 0.85 -3.87 -18.91
C LYS A 82 -0.02 -2.87 -19.68
N GLY A 83 0.58 -2.20 -20.66
CA GLY A 83 -0.12 -1.24 -21.52
C GLY A 83 -0.06 0.22 -21.02
N PHE A 84 -1.04 1.01 -21.44
CA PHE A 84 -1.11 2.44 -21.20
C PHE A 84 -2.00 2.79 -20.01
N GLN A 85 -1.37 3.17 -18.90
CA GLN A 85 -2.01 3.36 -17.59
C GLN A 85 -2.66 4.72 -17.34
N SER A 86 -2.50 5.68 -18.24
CA SER A 86 -3.06 7.03 -18.04
C SER A 86 -4.39 7.16 -18.77
N ALA A 87 -5.42 7.66 -18.10
CA ALA A 87 -6.59 8.20 -18.76
C ALA A 87 -6.52 9.72 -18.76
N ARG A 88 -6.91 10.34 -19.86
CA ARG A 88 -7.01 11.80 -19.99
C ARG A 88 -8.43 12.16 -20.33
N CYS A 89 -9.00 13.13 -19.62
CA CYS A 89 -10.28 13.67 -20.03
C CYS A 89 -10.07 14.71 -21.14
N HIS A 90 -10.77 14.55 -22.25
CA HIS A 90 -10.83 15.57 -23.28
C HIS A 90 -11.82 16.67 -22.87
N ALA A 91 -11.48 17.91 -23.22
CA ALA A 91 -12.35 19.06 -23.00
C ALA A 91 -13.73 18.81 -23.62
N LYS A 92 -14.77 19.41 -23.02
CA LYS A 92 -16.14 19.24 -23.51
C LYS A 92 -16.25 19.60 -24.99
N ASP A 93 -16.85 18.71 -25.76
CA ASP A 93 -17.11 18.96 -27.18
C ASP A 93 -18.23 20.00 -27.38
N SER A 94 -18.57 20.30 -28.63
CA SER A 94 -19.67 21.22 -28.97
C SER A 94 -21.04 20.77 -28.47
N GLN A 95 -21.18 19.51 -28.02
CA GLN A 95 -22.39 18.95 -27.41
C GLN A 95 -22.32 18.99 -25.87
N ASN A 96 -21.32 19.69 -25.30
CA ASN A 96 -21.05 19.76 -23.87
C ASN A 96 -20.77 18.39 -23.23
N THR A 97 -20.22 17.43 -24.00
CA THR A 97 -19.89 16.07 -23.54
C THR A 97 -18.39 15.96 -23.29
N ALA A 98 -18.00 15.55 -22.08
CA ALA A 98 -16.62 15.22 -21.73
C ALA A 98 -16.39 13.71 -21.91
N THR A 99 -15.28 13.31 -22.52
CA THR A 99 -14.98 11.89 -22.77
C THR A 99 -13.58 11.53 -22.29
N TRP A 100 -13.47 10.39 -21.59
CA TRP A 100 -12.18 9.81 -21.21
C TRP A 100 -11.51 9.12 -22.41
N PHE A 101 -10.24 9.44 -22.64
CA PHE A 101 -9.37 8.70 -23.53
C PHE A 101 -8.41 7.83 -22.71
N GLY A 102 -8.40 6.52 -22.98
CA GLY A 102 -7.69 5.54 -22.16
C GLY A 102 -8.41 5.19 -20.84
N PRO A 103 -7.80 4.37 -19.96
CA PRO A 103 -6.53 3.67 -20.17
C PRO A 103 -6.72 2.42 -21.05
N ASP A 104 -5.62 1.89 -21.59
CA ASP A 104 -5.58 0.57 -22.24
C ASP A 104 -4.59 -0.30 -21.45
N ILE A 105 -5.06 -0.86 -20.32
CA ILE A 105 -4.26 -1.71 -19.45
C ILE A 105 -4.75 -3.14 -19.38
N SER A 106 -3.82 -4.07 -19.21
CA SER A 106 -4.10 -5.44 -18.77
C SER A 106 -3.39 -5.72 -17.44
N CYS A 107 -4.03 -6.53 -16.60
CA CYS A 107 -3.50 -6.96 -15.30
C CYS A 107 -3.25 -8.45 -15.32
N ASP A 108 -1.98 -8.83 -15.48
CA ASP A 108 -1.58 -10.23 -15.51
C ASP A 108 -1.07 -10.66 -14.12
N PRO A 109 -1.36 -11.88 -13.64
CA PRO A 109 -0.82 -12.37 -12.39
C PRO A 109 0.71 -12.32 -12.40
N LYS A 110 1.30 -11.81 -11.31
CA LYS A 110 2.76 -11.77 -11.16
C LYS A 110 3.29 -13.21 -11.09
N SER A 111 4.37 -13.46 -11.80
CA SER A 111 5.08 -14.75 -11.76
C SER A 111 6.08 -14.76 -10.60
N CYS A 112 6.13 -15.85 -9.85
CA CYS A 112 7.23 -16.13 -8.92
C CYS A 112 8.46 -16.74 -9.63
N GLY A 113 8.34 -17.02 -10.93
CA GLY A 113 9.33 -17.78 -11.69
C GLY A 113 9.35 -19.26 -11.30
N ASP A 114 10.24 -20.02 -11.96
CA ASP A 114 10.42 -21.43 -11.65
C ASP A 114 10.86 -21.62 -10.18
N PRO A 115 10.24 -22.55 -9.44
CA PRO A 115 10.65 -22.86 -8.08
C PRO A 115 12.13 -23.30 -8.00
N PRO A 116 12.87 -22.93 -6.93
CA PRO A 116 14.26 -23.34 -6.78
C PRO A 116 14.44 -24.86 -6.78
N THR A 117 15.46 -25.37 -7.46
CA THR A 117 15.75 -26.82 -7.47
C THR A 117 16.37 -27.28 -6.16
N ILE A 118 16.03 -28.50 -5.73
CA ILE A 118 16.65 -29.17 -4.57
C ILE A 118 17.49 -30.36 -5.03
N ALA A 119 18.56 -30.69 -4.29
CA ALA A 119 19.37 -31.86 -4.60
C ALA A 119 18.59 -33.15 -4.33
N HIS A 120 18.70 -34.14 -5.22
CA HIS A 120 17.99 -35.42 -5.13
C HIS A 120 16.47 -35.29 -5.04
N GLY A 121 15.90 -34.26 -5.68
CA GLY A 121 14.47 -34.04 -5.70
C GLY A 121 14.02 -33.18 -6.87
N SER A 122 12.71 -33.15 -7.07
CA SER A 122 12.01 -32.38 -8.09
C SER A 122 10.82 -31.64 -7.47
N HIS A 123 10.16 -30.80 -8.25
CA HIS A 123 8.91 -30.15 -7.87
C HIS A 123 7.87 -30.30 -8.96
N GLU A 124 6.60 -30.37 -8.55
CA GLU A 124 5.46 -30.42 -9.45
C GLU A 124 4.47 -29.30 -9.13
N GLY A 125 3.96 -28.63 -10.16
CA GLY A 125 2.98 -27.55 -10.05
C GLY A 125 2.29 -27.29 -11.38
N SER A 126 1.05 -26.81 -11.33
CA SER A 126 0.27 -26.48 -12.54
C SER A 126 0.57 -25.08 -13.10
N CYS A 127 1.10 -24.20 -12.27
CA CYS A 127 1.42 -22.81 -12.60
C CYS A 127 2.43 -22.21 -11.61
N TYR A 128 3.00 -21.06 -11.96
CA TYR A 128 4.05 -20.37 -11.19
C TYR A 128 3.72 -18.90 -10.89
N THR A 129 2.44 -18.53 -10.94
CA THR A 129 1.96 -17.18 -10.64
C THR A 129 1.37 -17.08 -9.23
N VAL A 130 1.09 -15.86 -8.77
CA VAL A 130 0.51 -15.61 -7.44
C VAL A 130 -0.67 -16.53 -7.14
N GLY A 131 -0.65 -17.16 -5.97
CA GLY A 131 -1.66 -18.13 -5.52
C GLY A 131 -1.38 -19.58 -5.96
N CYS A 132 -0.50 -19.80 -6.93
CA CYS A 132 -0.11 -21.14 -7.34
C CYS A 132 0.69 -21.86 -6.27
N LYS A 133 0.60 -23.19 -6.27
CA LYS A 133 1.29 -24.06 -5.35
C LYS A 133 2.13 -25.08 -6.11
N VAL A 134 3.30 -25.37 -5.55
CA VAL A 134 4.17 -26.46 -5.98
C VAL A 134 4.45 -27.39 -4.82
N ASN A 135 4.65 -28.67 -5.11
CA ASN A 135 5.03 -29.65 -4.13
C ASN A 135 6.35 -30.30 -4.51
N TYR A 136 7.31 -30.27 -3.58
CA TYR A 136 8.60 -30.93 -3.74
C TYR A 136 8.51 -32.41 -3.41
N THR A 137 9.23 -33.22 -4.20
CA THR A 137 9.37 -34.67 -4.03
C THR A 137 10.84 -35.04 -4.10
N CYS A 138 11.21 -36.15 -3.45
CA CYS A 138 12.58 -36.66 -3.50
C CYS A 138 12.66 -37.86 -4.43
N GLU A 139 13.84 -38.06 -5.00
CA GLU A 139 14.19 -39.24 -5.78
C GLU A 139 14.06 -40.53 -4.94
N VAL A 140 13.95 -41.68 -5.63
CA VAL A 140 13.88 -43.00 -4.98
C VAL A 140 15.09 -43.21 -4.07
N GLY A 141 14.85 -43.69 -2.85
CA GLY A 141 15.89 -43.87 -1.83
C GLY A 141 16.20 -42.63 -1.00
N PHE A 142 15.50 -41.51 -1.22
CA PHE A 142 15.56 -40.30 -0.39
C PHE A 142 14.20 -39.99 0.24
N GLN A 143 14.23 -39.30 1.38
CA GLN A 143 13.06 -38.82 2.11
C GLN A 143 13.16 -37.31 2.28
N ILE A 144 12.03 -36.63 2.06
CA ILE A 144 11.92 -35.19 2.21
C ILE A 144 11.88 -34.79 3.68
N THR A 145 12.68 -33.79 4.04
CA THR A 145 12.71 -33.19 5.38
C THR A 145 12.45 -31.69 5.24
N GLY A 146 11.45 -31.18 5.94
CA GLY A 146 10.97 -29.80 5.82
C GLY A 146 9.59 -29.70 5.17
N LYS A 147 9.19 -28.49 4.80
CA LYS A 147 7.89 -28.24 4.14
C LYS A 147 8.01 -28.55 2.66
N SER A 148 7.21 -29.49 2.17
CA SER A 148 7.21 -29.88 0.75
C SER A 148 6.36 -28.94 -0.12
N GLU A 149 5.28 -28.36 0.44
CA GLU A 149 4.41 -27.44 -0.30
C GLU A 149 4.93 -26.00 -0.21
N HIS A 150 5.08 -25.35 -1.37
CA HIS A 150 5.40 -23.94 -1.47
C HIS A 150 4.32 -23.21 -2.28
N THR A 151 3.98 -22.00 -1.86
CA THR A 151 2.97 -21.14 -2.48
C THR A 151 3.62 -19.87 -3.02
N CYS A 152 3.22 -19.44 -4.21
CA CYS A 152 3.64 -18.16 -4.78
C CYS A 152 2.84 -17.01 -4.15
N LEU A 153 3.52 -16.11 -3.45
CA LEU A 153 2.91 -14.98 -2.75
C LEU A 153 2.76 -13.74 -3.65
N VAL A 154 1.94 -12.78 -3.20
CA VAL A 154 1.61 -11.53 -3.93
C VAL A 154 2.82 -10.63 -4.23
N ASP A 155 3.88 -10.77 -3.46
CA ASP A 155 5.14 -10.06 -3.68
C ASP A 155 5.93 -10.63 -4.88
N GLY A 156 5.58 -11.82 -5.36
CA GLY A 156 6.26 -12.54 -6.44
C GLY A 156 7.32 -13.49 -5.92
N ASN A 157 7.21 -13.94 -4.67
CA ASN A 157 8.14 -14.87 -4.06
C ASN A 157 7.47 -16.19 -3.64
N TRP A 158 8.21 -17.30 -3.82
CA TRP A 158 7.85 -18.59 -3.23
C TRP A 158 7.98 -18.56 -1.71
N TYR A 159 6.99 -19.14 -1.03
CA TYR A 159 6.95 -19.30 0.42
C TYR A 159 6.54 -20.72 0.82
N PRO A 160 7.20 -21.37 1.80
CA PRO A 160 8.32 -20.84 2.60
C PRO A 160 9.57 -20.56 1.76
N LYS A 161 10.46 -19.70 2.28
CA LYS A 161 11.76 -19.42 1.64
C LYS A 161 12.77 -20.53 1.90
N GLU A 162 12.63 -21.23 3.03
CA GLU A 162 13.43 -22.40 3.36
C GLU A 162 13.00 -23.58 2.47
N LEU A 163 13.94 -24.13 1.72
CA LEU A 163 13.70 -25.28 0.85
C LEU A 163 13.78 -26.58 1.65
N PRO A 164 12.97 -27.59 1.31
CA PRO A 164 13.11 -28.91 1.89
C PRO A 164 14.41 -29.57 1.43
N VAL A 165 14.90 -30.51 2.25
CA VAL A 165 16.12 -31.28 1.96
C VAL A 165 15.77 -32.74 1.78
N CYS A 166 16.32 -33.35 0.72
CA CYS A 166 16.22 -34.79 0.51
C CYS A 166 17.38 -35.49 1.20
N LEU A 167 17.06 -36.33 2.19
CA LEU A 167 18.04 -37.13 2.92
C LEU A 167 17.91 -38.60 2.51
N ARG A 168 19.03 -39.32 2.39
CA ARG A 168 19.00 -40.75 2.08
C ARG A 168 18.17 -41.48 3.13
N LYS A 169 17.26 -42.33 2.66
CA LYS A 169 16.59 -43.32 3.49
C LYS A 169 17.63 -44.33 3.93
N TYR A 170 17.91 -44.38 5.23
CA TYR A 170 18.57 -45.53 5.82
C TYR A 170 17.47 -46.49 6.22
N LEU A 171 17.32 -47.58 5.47
CA LEU A 171 16.46 -48.68 5.91
C LEU A 171 17.01 -49.19 7.23
N SER A 172 16.13 -49.30 8.23
CA SER A 172 16.44 -50.06 9.43
C SER A 172 16.70 -51.51 9.05
N LEU A 173 17.50 -52.22 9.85
CA LEU A 173 17.72 -53.66 9.66
C LEU A 173 16.41 -54.46 9.64
N ARG A 174 15.33 -53.93 10.23
CA ARG A 174 13.99 -54.53 10.17
C ARG A 174 13.33 -54.36 8.81
N GLU A 175 13.36 -53.17 8.23
CA GLU A 175 12.83 -52.92 6.87
C GLU A 175 13.60 -53.72 5.81
N PHE A 176 14.92 -53.85 5.98
CA PHE A 176 15.75 -54.70 5.13
C PHE A 176 15.40 -56.19 5.26
N ALA A 177 15.14 -56.66 6.49
CA ALA A 177 14.72 -58.05 6.72
C ALA A 177 13.33 -58.34 6.14
N GLU A 178 12.40 -57.39 6.17
CA GLU A 178 11.05 -57.55 5.58
C GLU A 178 11.12 -57.67 4.04
N GLU A 179 11.89 -56.82 3.36
CA GLU A 179 12.05 -56.84 1.90
C GLU A 179 12.72 -58.13 1.40
N HIS A 180 13.61 -58.73 2.20
CA HIS A 180 14.31 -59.99 1.89
C HIS A 180 13.72 -61.25 2.55
N SER A 181 12.64 -61.15 3.32
CA SER A 181 11.98 -62.31 3.95
C SER A 181 10.99 -63.04 3.03
N LEU A 182 10.75 -62.53 1.82
CA LEU A 182 9.88 -63.15 0.81
C LEU A 182 10.61 -64.17 -0.09
N GLU A 183 11.90 -64.45 0.15
CA GLU A 183 12.70 -65.42 -0.64
C GLU A 183 13.03 -66.74 0.10
N ALA A 184 12.33 -67.07 1.19
CA ALA A 184 12.53 -68.32 1.95
C ALA A 184 11.40 -69.35 1.78
#